data_AF-A0A1H8ITI1-F1
#
_entry.id   AF-A0A1H8ITI1-F1
#
_cell.length_a   1.000
_cell.length_b   1.000
_cell.length_c   1.000
_cell.angle_alpha   90.00
_cell.angle_beta   90.00
_cell.angle_gamma   90.00
#
_symmetry.space_group_name_H-M   'P 1'
#
loop_
_entity.id
_entity.type
_entity.pdbx_description
1 polymer ?
#
loop_
_entity_poly.entity_id
_entity_poly.type
_entity_poly.pdbx_seq_one_letter_code
_entity_poly.pdbx_strand_id
1 'polypeptide(L)'
;MLIMPESFKSVLAALMCLALVVWSAVPSFTHAPAVFETIQDHLEMVEDHGHSHEVEEDLYWAMHGHSHDTADHDHNPAFLLAGRNADTAPDTNKVWRPSVSQTGPSRKFRIDRPPRA
;
A
#
# COMPACT_ATOMS: atom_id res chain seq x y z
N MET A 1 -7.65 -38.42 -15.38
CA MET A 1 -8.07 -37.03 -15.64
C MET A 1 -9.46 -36.87 -15.05
N LEU A 2 -9.57 -36.26 -13.86
CA LEU A 2 -10.85 -36.09 -13.16
C LEU A 2 -11.59 -34.92 -13.80
N ILE A 3 -12.70 -35.19 -14.48
CA ILE A 3 -13.55 -34.17 -15.08
C ILE A 3 -14.34 -33.52 -13.93
N MET A 4 -13.99 -32.29 -13.56
CA MET A 4 -14.78 -31.54 -12.58
C MET A 4 -16.12 -31.13 -13.21
N PRO A 5 -17.25 -31.36 -12.52
CA PRO A 5 -18.56 -30.99 -13.03
C PRO A 5 -18.67 -29.45 -13.14
N GLU A 6 -19.37 -28.96 -14.16
CA GLU A 6 -19.55 -27.52 -14.40
C GLU A 6 -20.17 -26.79 -13.20
N SER A 7 -21.04 -27.47 -12.44
CA SER A 7 -21.62 -26.94 -11.19
C SER A 7 -20.56 -26.61 -10.15
N PHE A 8 -19.49 -27.41 -10.04
CA PHE A 8 -18.39 -27.14 -9.12
C PHE A 8 -17.62 -25.87 -9.51
N LYS A 9 -17.40 -25.67 -10.81
CA LYS A 9 -16.74 -24.46 -11.33
C LYS A 9 -17.58 -23.21 -11.04
N SER A 10 -18.89 -23.27 -11.26
CA SER A 10 -19.80 -22.16 -10.98
C SER A 10 -19.85 -21.81 -9.50
N VAL A 11 -19.90 -22.82 -8.61
CA VAL A 11 -19.87 -22.59 -7.16
C VAL A 11 -18.56 -21.95 -6.73
N LEU A 12 -17.41 -22.44 -7.23
CA LEU A 12 -16.12 -21.86 -6.92
C LEU A 12 -16.02 -20.41 -7.40
N ALA A 13 -16.50 -20.11 -8.62
CA ALA A 13 -16.51 -18.75 -9.16
C ALA A 13 -17.37 -17.82 -8.29
N ALA A 14 -18.57 -18.25 -7.90
CA ALA A 14 -19.45 -17.48 -7.02
C ALA A 14 -18.80 -17.21 -5.65
N LEU A 15 -18.14 -18.22 -5.06
CA LEU A 15 -17.40 -18.07 -3.80
C LEU A 15 -16.24 -17.09 -3.93
N MET A 16 -15.50 -17.11 -5.05
CA MET A 16 -14.42 -16.16 -5.31
C MET A 16 -14.94 -14.73 -5.49
N CYS A 17 -16.02 -14.54 -6.24
CA CYS A 17 -16.67 -13.23 -6.36
C CYS A 17 -17.12 -12.71 -4.99
N LEU A 18 -17.74 -13.56 -4.18
CA LEU A 18 -18.18 -13.19 -2.83
C LEU A 18 -16.99 -12.87 -1.92
N ALA A 19 -15.92 -13.66 -1.97
CA ALA A 19 -14.69 -13.40 -1.21
C ALA A 19 -14.06 -12.06 -1.58
N LEU A 20 -14.04 -11.69 -2.88
CA LEU A 20 -13.54 -10.39 -3.34
C LEU A 20 -14.40 -9.23 -2.83
N VAL A 21 -15.73 -9.37 -2.86
CA VAL A 21 -16.65 -8.37 -2.33
C VAL A 21 -16.45 -8.19 -0.83
N VAL A 22 -16.39 -9.29 -0.07
CA VAL A 22 -16.12 -9.23 1.37
C VAL A 22 -14.76 -8.60 1.65
N TRP A 23 -13.71 -9.02 0.94
CA TRP A 23 -12.36 -8.46 1.09
C TRP A 23 -12.33 -6.95 0.84
N SER A 24 -13.05 -6.45 -0.16
CA SER A 24 -13.10 -5.01 -0.44
C SER A 24 -13.75 -4.17 0.68
N ALA A 25 -14.58 -4.78 1.53
CA ALA A 25 -15.25 -4.10 2.62
C ALA A 25 -14.52 -4.21 3.97
N VAL A 26 -13.67 -5.22 4.16
CA VAL A 26 -12.95 -5.45 5.43
C VAL A 26 -12.09 -4.25 5.87
N PRO A 27 -11.32 -3.56 4.99
CA PRO A 27 -10.56 -2.38 5.37
C PRO A 27 -11.43 -1.24 5.95
N SER A 28 -12.70 -1.15 5.52
CA SER A 28 -13.61 -0.12 6.04
C SER A 28 -14.06 -0.39 7.49
N PHE A 29 -14.03 -1.65 7.94
CA PHE A 29 -14.41 -2.00 9.32
C PHE A 29 -13.25 -1.90 10.31
N THR A 30 -11.99 -1.96 9.85
CA THR A 30 -10.82 -1.86 10.74
C THR A 30 -10.58 -0.44 11.25
N HIS A 31 -11.03 0.60 10.52
CA HIS A 31 -10.89 2.00 10.92
C HIS A 31 -12.11 2.58 11.65
N ALA A 32 -13.27 1.90 11.60
CA ALA A 32 -14.50 2.39 12.22
C ALA A 32 -14.35 2.69 13.73
N PRO A 33 -13.65 1.87 14.55
CA PRO A 33 -13.42 2.19 15.96
C PRO A 33 -12.63 3.49 16.17
N ALA A 34 -11.56 3.69 15.40
CA ALA A 34 -10.72 4.88 15.49
C ALA A 34 -11.49 6.15 15.14
N VAL A 35 -12.38 6.11 14.13
CA VAL A 35 -13.23 7.24 13.76
C VAL A 35 -14.14 7.69 14.91
N PHE A 36 -14.76 6.74 15.63
CA PHE A 36 -15.63 7.08 16.75
C PHE A 36 -14.85 7.62 17.95
N GLU A 37 -13.68 7.05 18.24
CA GLU A 37 -12.77 7.53 19.28
C GLU A 37 -12.32 8.97 18.98
N THR A 38 -11.89 9.27 17.75
CA THR A 38 -11.47 10.62 17.34
C THR A 38 -12.59 11.65 17.47
N ILE A 39 -13.82 11.29 17.11
CA ILE A 39 -14.98 12.18 17.30
C ILE A 39 -15.22 12.43 18.79
N GLN A 40 -15.12 11.39 19.62
CA GLN A 40 -15.34 11.52 21.05
C GLN A 40 -14.27 12.38 21.72
N ASP A 41 -12.99 12.14 21.42
CA ASP A 41 -11.85 12.94 21.91
C ASP A 41 -12.01 14.42 21.52
N HIS A 42 -12.49 14.69 20.31
CA HIS A 42 -12.77 16.05 19.87
C HIS A 42 -13.90 16.71 20.67
N LEU A 43 -15.00 15.99 20.92
CA LEU A 43 -16.11 16.51 21.70
C LEU A 43 -15.69 16.81 23.14
N GLU A 44 -14.89 15.93 23.76
CA GLU A 44 -14.32 16.15 25.10
C GLU A 44 -13.38 17.37 25.11
N MET A 45 -12.54 17.54 24.09
CA MET A 45 -11.68 18.71 23.97
C MET A 45 -12.47 20.02 23.84
N VAL A 46 -13.54 20.03 23.04
CA VAL A 46 -14.43 21.20 22.93
C VAL A 46 -15.14 21.49 24.26
N GLU A 47 -15.57 20.46 24.98
CA GLU A 47 -16.22 20.61 26.29
C GLU A 47 -15.26 21.21 27.33
N ASP A 48 -14.05 20.68 27.43
CA ASP A 48 -13.07 21.07 28.45
C ASP A 48 -12.34 22.38 28.11
N HIS A 49 -12.06 22.62 26.83
CA HIS A 49 -11.19 23.71 26.36
C HIS A 49 -11.92 24.79 25.55
N GLY A 50 -13.21 24.59 25.22
CA GLY A 50 -14.06 25.57 24.52
C GLY A 50 -13.75 25.76 23.03
N HIS A 51 -12.69 25.11 22.53
CA HIS A 51 -12.29 25.09 21.14
C HIS A 51 -11.48 23.83 20.88
N SER A 52 -11.38 23.46 19.61
CA SER A 52 -10.64 22.32 19.14
C SER A 52 -9.84 22.70 17.90
N HIS A 53 -8.76 21.97 17.66
CA HIS A 53 -8.01 22.05 16.42
C HIS A 53 -8.64 21.15 15.34
N GLU A 54 -8.02 21.09 14.16
CA GLU A 54 -8.60 20.61 12.90
C GLU A 54 -9.12 19.16 12.95
N VAL A 55 -10.37 18.97 13.41
CA VAL A 55 -11.03 17.65 13.46
C VAL A 55 -11.06 16.94 12.12
N GLU A 56 -11.08 17.71 11.03
CA GLU A 56 -11.07 17.19 9.68
C GLU A 56 -9.76 16.46 9.39
N GLU A 57 -8.63 16.99 9.87
CA GLU A 57 -7.33 16.37 9.75
C GLU A 57 -7.29 15.09 10.60
N ASP A 58 -7.73 15.15 11.86
CA ASP A 58 -7.75 13.99 12.76
C ASP A 58 -8.66 12.87 12.23
N LEU A 59 -9.81 13.21 11.64
CA LEU A 59 -10.72 12.26 11.02
C LEU A 59 -10.11 11.64 9.76
N TYR A 60 -9.39 12.44 8.96
CA TYR A 60 -8.66 11.95 7.80
C TYR A 60 -7.58 10.93 8.21
N TRP A 61 -6.83 11.23 9.27
CA TRP A 61 -5.84 10.34 9.87
C TRP A 61 -6.48 9.06 10.46
N ALA A 62 -7.64 9.16 11.12
CA ALA A 62 -8.35 8.00 11.67
C ALA A 62 -8.83 7.04 10.58
N MET A 63 -9.32 7.57 9.45
CA MET A 63 -9.83 6.79 8.32
C MET A 63 -8.72 6.14 7.49
N HIS A 64 -7.59 6.83 7.29
CA HIS A 64 -6.51 6.36 6.40
C HIS A 64 -5.36 5.70 7.17
N GLY A 65 -5.35 5.82 8.50
CA GLY A 65 -4.32 5.27 9.38
C GLY A 65 -3.01 6.06 9.33
N HIS A 66 -2.22 5.92 10.39
CA HIS A 66 -0.83 6.42 10.47
C HIS A 66 0.19 5.44 9.86
N SER A 67 -0.29 4.37 9.23
CA SER A 67 0.53 3.29 8.68
C SER A 67 0.77 3.55 7.20
N HIS A 68 1.97 3.23 6.71
CA HIS A 68 2.15 3.00 5.28
C HIS A 68 1.15 1.94 4.80
N ASP A 69 0.66 2.08 3.57
CA ASP A 69 -0.26 1.12 3.01
C ASP A 69 0.40 -0.27 3.06
N THR A 70 -0.35 -1.30 3.45
CA THR A 70 0.13 -2.68 3.34
C THR A 70 0.55 -3.03 1.91
N ALA A 71 -0.01 -2.36 0.90
CA ALA A 71 0.44 -2.42 -0.48
C ALA A 71 1.87 -1.86 -0.69
N ASP A 72 2.27 -0.85 0.07
CA ASP A 72 3.65 -0.31 0.04
C ASP A 72 4.67 -1.32 0.59
N HIS A 73 4.20 -2.31 1.35
CA HIS A 73 4.99 -3.43 1.87
C HIS A 73 4.79 -4.73 1.09
N ASP A 74 3.91 -4.75 0.08
CA ASP A 74 3.69 -5.94 -0.73
C ASP A 74 4.81 -6.08 -1.78
N HIS A 75 5.67 -7.08 -1.58
CA HIS A 75 6.71 -7.45 -2.56
C HIS A 75 6.19 -8.42 -3.63
N ASN A 76 4.88 -8.52 -3.85
CA ASN A 76 4.30 -9.44 -4.80
C ASN A 76 4.77 -9.13 -6.24
N PRO A 77 5.57 -10.02 -6.87
CA PRO A 77 6.07 -9.82 -8.22
C PRO A 77 4.96 -9.85 -9.28
N ALA A 78 3.73 -10.24 -8.94
CA ALA A 78 2.60 -10.28 -9.86
C ALA A 78 2.19 -8.90 -10.39
N PHE A 79 2.33 -7.83 -9.60
CA PHE A 79 2.04 -6.46 -10.06
C PHE A 79 3.13 -5.88 -10.95
N LEU A 80 4.37 -6.40 -10.85
CA LEU A 80 5.47 -6.02 -11.76
C LEU A 80 5.30 -6.60 -13.18
N LEU A 81 4.38 -7.56 -13.36
CA LEU A 81 4.14 -8.20 -14.66
C LEU A 81 3.20 -7.38 -15.56
N ALA A 82 2.46 -6.41 -15.01
CA ALA A 82 1.46 -5.62 -15.74
C ALA A 82 2.06 -4.64 -16.77
N GLY A 83 3.38 -4.54 -16.87
CA GLY A 83 4.09 -3.77 -17.91
C GLY A 83 4.61 -4.60 -19.08
N ARG A 84 4.28 -5.90 -19.19
CA ARG A 84 4.95 -6.80 -20.12
C ARG A 84 4.16 -7.10 -21.39
N ASN A 85 3.88 -6.05 -22.17
CA ASN A 85 4.12 -6.17 -23.62
C ASN A 85 5.64 -6.21 -23.79
N ALA A 86 6.28 -7.31 -23.39
CA ALA A 86 7.65 -7.56 -23.78
C ALA A 86 7.62 -7.81 -25.27
N ASP A 87 7.91 -6.78 -26.04
CA ASP A 87 8.61 -6.97 -27.31
C ASP A 87 9.68 -8.04 -27.06
N THR A 88 9.66 -9.09 -27.88
CA THR A 88 10.66 -10.16 -27.86
C THR A 88 12.03 -9.50 -27.89
N ALA A 89 12.66 -9.39 -26.71
CA ALA A 89 14.00 -8.86 -26.60
C ALA A 89 14.91 -9.74 -27.47
N PRO A 90 15.73 -9.16 -28.35
CA PRO A 90 16.67 -9.96 -29.12
C PRO A 90 17.53 -10.75 -28.15
N ASP A 91 17.77 -12.00 -28.49
CA ASP A 91 18.54 -12.94 -27.67
C ASP A 91 19.94 -12.37 -27.42
N THR A 92 20.12 -11.71 -26.27
CA THR A 92 21.42 -11.19 -25.84
C THR A 92 22.04 -12.18 -24.88
N ASN A 93 22.59 -13.26 -25.45
CA ASN A 93 23.55 -14.13 -24.77
C ASN A 93 24.88 -13.39 -24.54
N LYS A 94 24.83 -12.25 -23.85
CA LYS A 94 25.99 -11.54 -23.34
C LYS A 94 25.80 -11.46 -21.85
N VAL A 95 26.52 -12.33 -21.14
CA VAL A 95 26.74 -12.27 -19.69
C VAL A 95 26.86 -10.80 -19.29
N TRP A 96 25.87 -10.30 -18.57
CA TRP A 96 25.83 -8.92 -18.09
C TRP A 96 26.90 -8.79 -17.01
N ARG A 97 28.13 -8.52 -17.43
CA ARG A 97 29.20 -8.19 -16.49
C ARG A 97 28.95 -6.75 -16.06
N PRO A 98 28.73 -6.49 -14.76
CA PRO A 98 28.67 -5.12 -14.29
C PRO A 98 29.99 -4.44 -14.66
N SER A 99 29.91 -3.43 -15.52
CA SER A 99 31.06 -2.59 -15.84
C SER A 99 31.40 -1.82 -14.58
N VAL A 100 32.61 -2.00 -14.07
CA VAL A 100 33.13 -1.19 -12.97
C VAL A 100 33.16 0.26 -13.47
N SER A 101 32.51 1.16 -12.74
CA SER A 101 32.57 2.59 -13.01
C SER A 101 34.04 3.03 -13.11
N GLN A 102 34.48 3.48 -14.30
CA GLN A 102 35.84 3.98 -14.50
C GLN A 102 36.12 5.26 -13.69
N THR A 103 35.06 5.98 -13.36
CA THR A 103 35.04 7.01 -12.34
C THR A 103 34.79 6.32 -11.01
N GLY A 104 35.85 6.06 -10.24
CA GLY A 104 35.76 5.52 -8.88
C GLY A 104 34.77 6.31 -7.98
N PRO A 105 34.49 5.85 -6.76
CA PRO A 105 33.46 6.42 -5.90
C PRO A 105 33.54 7.94 -5.86
N SER A 106 32.53 8.61 -6.41
CA SER A 106 32.47 10.07 -6.38
C SER A 106 32.29 10.50 -4.93
N ARG A 107 33.17 11.39 -4.46
CA ARG A 107 33.10 11.95 -3.11
C ARG A 107 31.81 12.78 -3.02
N LYS A 108 30.73 12.19 -2.49
CA LYS A 108 29.56 12.97 -2.09
C LYS A 108 29.97 13.85 -0.91
N PHE A 109 29.93 15.17 -1.10
CA PHE A 109 30.12 16.11 0.00
C PHE A 109 28.99 15.91 1.00
N ARG A 110 29.36 15.70 2.28
CA ARG A 110 28.41 15.65 3.39
C ARG A 110 27.88 17.07 3.59
N ILE A 111 26.59 17.20 3.83
CA ILE A 111 25.95 18.49 4.13
C ILE A 111 26.73 19.13 5.28
N ASP A 112 27.30 20.31 5.06
CA ASP A 112 28.29 20.91 5.96
C ASP A 112 27.72 21.27 7.35
N ARG A 113 26.40 21.22 7.52
CA ARG A 113 25.70 21.44 8.78
C ARG A 113 24.24 21.00 8.68
N PRO A 114 23.64 20.40 9.72
CA PRO A 114 22.20 20.14 9.75
C PRO A 114 21.41 21.47 9.74
N PRO A 115 20.21 21.51 9.13
CA PRO A 115 19.30 22.65 9.23
C PRO A 115 19.06 22.99 10.70
N ARG A 116 19.20 24.26 11.07
CA ARG A 116 18.78 24.75 12.39
C ARG A 116 17.53 25.59 12.19
N ALA A 117 16.39 25.06 12.58
CA ALA A 117 15.49 25.61 13.59
C ALA A 117 14.52 24.48 13.95
#